data_AF-A0A4Y2BCB8-F1
#
_entry.id   AF-A0A4Y2BCB8-F1
#
_cell.length_a   1.000
_cell.length_b   1.000
_cell.length_c   1.000
_cell.angle_alpha   90.00
_cell.angle_beta   90.00
_cell.angle_gamma   90.00
#
_symmetry.space_group_name_H-M   'P 1'
#
loop_
_entity.id
_entity.type
_entity.pdbx_description
1 polymer ?
#
loop_
_entity_poly.entity_id
_entity_poly.type
_entity_poly.pdbx_seq_one_letter_code
_entity_poly.pdbx_strand_id
1 'polypeptide(L)'
;MKYMDKKPICILSTVHNTVIVEQDKKRKKTHGKSERIVSKKPQAIIDYNLTMGGVDKADQCLSYYPTVRNQQKKYYLKIFRQILNQSVWNSFVLYKKIGGTMSHLDFRLQLVGELAKIYGESKHPSQNTTSSDRLNGRHLPSHIQPTQKKKAPTKICIVCSQKFNEKGQR
;
A
#
# COMPACT_ATOMS: atom_id res chain seq x y z
N MET A 1 27.44 -18.43 -23.12
CA MET A 1 28.74 -17.84 -22.72
C MET A 1 29.01 -18.16 -21.25
N LYS A 2 30.28 -18.43 -20.90
CA LYS A 2 30.70 -18.67 -19.51
C LYS A 2 31.72 -17.62 -19.11
N TYR A 3 31.51 -16.98 -17.96
CA TYR A 3 32.40 -15.97 -17.40
C TYR A 3 32.81 -16.38 -15.99
N MET A 4 34.08 -16.19 -15.65
CA MET A 4 34.60 -16.46 -14.31
C MET A 4 34.78 -15.14 -13.56
N ASP A 5 33.97 -14.96 -12.51
CA ASP A 5 34.24 -13.98 -11.44
C ASP A 5 34.83 -14.77 -10.25
N LYS A 6 34.44 -14.47 -9.00
CA LYS A 6 34.71 -15.37 -7.84
C LYS A 6 34.11 -16.78 -8.00
N LYS A 7 33.06 -16.91 -8.80
CA LYS A 7 32.35 -18.14 -9.13
C LYS A 7 32.01 -18.15 -10.63
N PRO A 8 31.84 -19.32 -11.26
CA PRO A 8 31.39 -19.41 -12.65
C PRO A 8 29.99 -18.81 -12.80
N ILE A 9 29.83 -17.97 -13.82
CA ILE A 9 28.55 -17.38 -14.24
C ILE A 9 28.29 -17.81 -15.69
N CYS A 10 27.15 -18.46 -15.91
CA CYS A 10 26.72 -18.88 -17.24
C CYS A 10 25.57 -17.99 -17.73
N ILE A 11 25.67 -17.53 -18.97
CA ILE A 11 24.73 -16.56 -19.56
C ILE A 11 24.35 -17.01 -20.95
N LEU A 12 23.06 -16.87 -21.24
CA LEU A 12 22.47 -17.06 -22.54
C LEU A 12 21.96 -15.72 -23.03
N SER A 13 22.29 -15.36 -24.26
CA SER A 13 21.78 -14.17 -24.91
C SER A 13 21.70 -14.41 -26.42
N THR A 14 20.65 -13.86 -27.04
CA THR A 14 20.45 -13.88 -28.49
C THR A 14 20.99 -12.62 -29.18
N VAL A 15 21.34 -11.58 -28.41
CA VAL A 15 21.75 -10.26 -28.92
C VAL A 15 23.24 -10.01 -28.69
N HIS A 16 23.80 -10.55 -27.61
CA HIS A 16 25.17 -10.24 -27.20
C HIS A 16 26.16 -11.29 -27.69
N ASN A 17 27.27 -10.83 -28.26
CA ASN A 17 28.45 -11.65 -28.56
C ASN A 17 29.31 -11.85 -27.29
N THR A 18 30.37 -12.65 -27.39
CA THR A 18 31.32 -12.93 -26.30
C THR A 18 32.30 -11.79 -25.99
N VAL A 19 31.95 -10.56 -26.40
CA VAL A 19 32.79 -9.37 -26.24
C VAL A 19 32.90 -8.98 -24.76
N ILE A 20 34.13 -8.79 -24.31
CA ILE A 20 34.48 -8.30 -22.98
C ILE A 20 34.68 -6.79 -23.07
N VAL A 21 34.02 -6.05 -22.19
CA VAL A 21 34.07 -4.58 -22.15
C VAL A 21 34.63 -4.14 -20.81
N GLU A 22 35.38 -3.04 -20.85
CA GLU A 22 35.87 -2.37 -19.64
C GLU A 22 34.77 -1.49 -19.07
N GLN A 23 34.44 -1.74 -17.80
CA GLN A 23 33.46 -0.95 -17.05
C GLN A 23 34.17 -0.26 -15.89
N ASP A 24 34.15 1.08 -15.93
CA ASP A 24 34.54 1.92 -14.82
C ASP A 24 33.54 1.82 -13.67
N LYS A 25 34.03 1.41 -12.50
CA LYS A 25 33.24 1.38 -11.26
C LYS A 25 33.88 2.27 -10.22
N LYS A 26 33.07 3.08 -9.53
CA LYS A 26 33.49 3.76 -8.32
C LYS A 26 33.20 2.86 -7.12
N ARG A 27 34.24 2.43 -6.42
CA ARG A 27 34.10 1.71 -5.15
C ARG A 27 34.29 2.71 -4.02
N LYS A 28 33.27 2.86 -3.16
CA LYS A 28 33.39 3.62 -1.91
C LYS A 28 34.20 2.79 -0.92
N LYS A 29 35.32 3.31 -0.43
CA LYS A 29 36.04 2.75 0.72
C LYS A 29 35.41 3.27 2.02
N THR A 30 35.60 2.52 3.10
CA THR A 30 35.42 2.99 4.47
C THR A 30 36.27 4.26 4.63
N HIS A 31 35.71 5.36 5.14
CA HIS A 31 36.28 6.75 5.14
C HIS A 31 35.99 7.64 3.93
N GLY A 32 35.03 7.33 3.07
CA GLY A 32 34.51 8.29 2.07
C GLY A 32 35.42 8.54 0.86
N LYS A 33 36.62 7.98 0.83
CA LYS A 33 37.48 7.97 -0.37
C LYS A 33 36.90 7.02 -1.41
N SER A 34 36.67 7.51 -2.63
CA SER A 34 36.23 6.69 -3.76
C SER A 34 37.41 6.33 -4.64
N GLU A 35 37.59 5.04 -4.92
CA GLU A 35 38.59 4.55 -5.88
C GLU A 35 37.90 4.19 -7.20
N ARG A 36 38.50 4.58 -8.32
CA ARG A 36 38.10 4.11 -9.65
C ARG A 36 38.71 2.74 -9.87
N ILE A 37 37.86 1.76 -10.16
CA ILE A 37 38.24 0.40 -10.48
C ILE A 37 37.72 0.11 -11.89
N VAL A 38 38.64 -0.20 -12.79
CA VAL A 38 38.29 -0.72 -14.12
C VAL A 38 38.02 -2.21 -13.98
N SER A 39 36.83 -2.65 -14.36
CA SER A 39 36.44 -4.06 -14.32
C SER A 39 36.15 -4.60 -15.72
N LYS A 40 36.73 -5.75 -16.07
CA LYS A 40 36.50 -6.42 -17.35
C LYS A 40 35.37 -7.43 -17.21
N LYS A 41 34.22 -7.14 -17.84
CA LYS A 41 33.05 -8.02 -17.84
C LYS A 41 32.48 -8.14 -19.25
N PRO A 42 31.92 -9.31 -19.62
CA PRO A 42 31.14 -9.41 -20.83
C PRO A 42 30.02 -8.37 -20.87
N GLN A 43 29.79 -7.78 -22.04
CA GLN A 43 28.74 -6.77 -22.23
C GLN A 43 27.37 -7.26 -21.74
N ALA A 44 27.04 -8.51 -22.03
CA ALA A 44 25.80 -9.15 -21.58
C ALA A 44 25.60 -9.10 -20.05
N ILE A 45 26.67 -9.19 -19.25
CA ILE A 45 26.58 -9.08 -17.78
C ILE A 45 26.26 -7.66 -17.36
N ILE A 46 26.86 -6.68 -18.03
CA ILE A 46 26.69 -5.26 -17.70
C ILE A 46 25.23 -4.88 -17.94
N ASP A 47 24.71 -5.21 -19.13
CA ASP A 47 23.35 -4.86 -19.54
C ASP A 47 22.29 -5.63 -18.74
N TYR A 48 22.56 -6.90 -18.40
CA TYR A 48 21.71 -7.65 -17.46
C TYR A 48 21.64 -6.96 -16.10
N ASN A 49 22.76 -6.61 -15.49
CA ASN A 49 22.76 -5.96 -14.17
C ASN A 49 22.07 -4.58 -14.18
N LEU A 50 22.15 -3.86 -15.30
CA LEU A 50 21.46 -2.58 -15.45
C LEU A 50 19.94 -2.73 -15.47
N THR A 51 19.44 -3.83 -16.04
CA THR A 51 18.01 -4.01 -16.35
C THR A 51 17.27 -4.94 -15.38
N MET A 52 17.95 -5.94 -14.80
CA MET A 52 17.33 -7.00 -13.99
C MET A 52 16.53 -6.50 -12.78
N GLY A 53 16.89 -5.34 -12.22
CA GLY A 53 16.27 -4.82 -11.00
C GLY A 53 14.92 -4.13 -11.19
N GLY A 54 14.35 -4.13 -12.40
CA GLY A 54 13.07 -3.45 -12.68
C GLY A 54 11.90 -4.01 -11.85
N VAL A 55 11.77 -5.33 -11.78
CA VAL A 55 10.70 -6.02 -11.04
C VAL A 55 10.86 -5.82 -9.54
N ASP A 56 12.05 -6.08 -8.99
CA ASP A 56 12.33 -5.91 -7.56
C ASP A 56 12.07 -4.47 -7.08
N LYS A 57 12.41 -3.46 -7.89
CA LYS A 57 12.12 -2.06 -7.59
C LYS A 57 10.62 -1.78 -7.58
N ALA A 58 9.87 -2.32 -8.55
CA ALA A 58 8.43 -2.17 -8.58
C ALA A 58 7.77 -2.83 -7.36
N ASP A 59 8.19 -4.05 -7.01
CA ASP A 59 7.72 -4.77 -5.82
C ASP A 59 8.05 -4.00 -4.53
N GLN A 60 9.26 -3.46 -4.42
CA GLN A 60 9.64 -2.58 -3.32
C GLN A 60 8.71 -1.36 -3.25
N CYS A 61 8.45 -0.67 -4.36
CA CYS A 61 7.55 0.48 -4.39
C CYS A 61 6.11 0.15 -3.96
N LEU A 62 5.61 -1.03 -4.33
CA LEU A 62 4.28 -1.51 -3.93
C LEU A 62 4.22 -1.87 -2.45
N SER A 63 5.31 -2.36 -1.89
CA SER A 63 5.40 -2.76 -0.47
C SER A 63 5.34 -1.58 0.49
N TYR A 64 5.70 -0.36 0.06
CA TYR A 64 5.58 0.84 0.90
C TYR A 64 4.14 1.21 1.23
N TYR A 65 3.19 0.90 0.35
CA TYR A 65 1.78 1.23 0.52
C TYR A 65 0.89 0.00 0.23
N PRO A 66 0.94 -1.02 1.08
CA PRO A 66 0.25 -2.27 0.84
C PRO A 66 -1.27 -2.08 0.96
N THR A 67 -2.01 -2.45 -0.08
CA THR A 67 -3.49 -2.42 -0.09
C THR A 67 -4.11 -3.75 0.35
N VAL A 68 -3.31 -4.82 0.31
CA VAL A 68 -3.68 -6.17 0.73
C VAL A 68 -3.70 -6.24 2.25
N ARG A 69 -4.77 -6.79 2.83
CA ARG A 69 -4.89 -7.02 4.28
C ARG A 69 -4.56 -8.47 4.61
N ASN A 70 -3.76 -8.70 5.64
CA ASN A 70 -3.27 -10.04 6.03
C ASN A 70 -4.39 -11.03 6.39
N GLN A 71 -5.51 -10.57 6.93
CA GLN A 71 -6.63 -11.41 7.38
C GLN A 71 -7.78 -11.51 6.36
N GLN A 72 -7.48 -11.48 5.06
CA GLN A 72 -8.51 -11.63 4.01
C GLN A 72 -8.90 -13.10 3.80
N LYS A 73 -10.11 -13.47 4.24
CA LYS A 73 -10.67 -14.83 4.04
C LYS A 73 -11.01 -15.13 2.57
N LYS A 74 -11.27 -14.10 1.76
CA LYS A 74 -11.68 -14.23 0.36
C LYS A 74 -10.48 -13.96 -0.55
N TYR A 75 -9.89 -15.02 -1.14
CA TYR A 75 -8.65 -14.92 -1.91
C TYR A 75 -8.76 -13.98 -3.13
N TYR A 76 -9.91 -13.94 -3.81
CA TYR A 76 -10.10 -13.08 -4.99
C TYR A 76 -9.99 -11.58 -4.64
N LEU A 77 -10.38 -11.19 -3.41
CA LEU A 77 -10.20 -9.81 -2.95
C LEU A 77 -8.73 -9.46 -2.74
N LYS A 78 -7.87 -10.45 -2.42
CA LYS A 78 -6.42 -10.27 -2.35
C LYS A 78 -5.87 -9.92 -3.74
N ILE A 79 -6.25 -10.69 -4.76
CA ILE A 79 -5.86 -10.45 -6.16
C ILE A 79 -6.36 -9.08 -6.63
N PHE A 80 -7.64 -8.77 -6.42
CA PHE A 80 -8.21 -7.47 -6.78
C PHE A 80 -7.45 -6.30 -6.15
N ARG A 81 -7.16 -6.37 -4.85
CA ARG A 81 -6.40 -5.32 -4.13
C ARG A 81 -4.99 -5.16 -4.66
N GLN A 82 -4.34 -6.27 -5.04
CA GLN A 82 -3.00 -6.23 -5.64
C GLN A 82 -3.03 -5.55 -7.01
N ILE A 83 -3.98 -5.92 -7.87
CA ILE A 83 -4.18 -5.28 -9.18
C ILE A 83 -4.49 -3.80 -9.03
N LEU A 84 -5.32 -3.44 -8.05
CA LEU A 84 -5.61 -2.04 -7.73
C LEU A 84 -4.34 -1.28 -7.31
N ASN A 85 -3.50 -1.87 -6.44
CA ASN A 85 -2.25 -1.24 -6.02
C ASN A 85 -1.30 -1.02 -7.21
N GLN A 86 -1.18 -2.03 -8.07
CA GLN A 86 -0.39 -1.95 -9.30
C GLN A 86 -0.91 -0.86 -10.23
N SER A 87 -2.24 -0.73 -10.36
CA SER A 87 -2.87 0.28 -11.21
C SER A 87 -2.57 1.70 -10.70
N VAL A 88 -2.64 1.91 -9.37
CA VAL A 88 -2.25 3.19 -8.74
C VAL A 88 -0.77 3.48 -9.01
N TRP A 89 0.13 2.51 -8.82
CA TRP A 89 1.55 2.69 -9.12
C TRP A 89 1.80 3.03 -10.59
N ASN A 90 1.17 2.31 -11.51
CA ASN A 90 1.29 2.57 -12.95
C ASN A 90 0.80 3.98 -13.32
N SER A 91 -0.31 4.42 -12.74
CA SER A 91 -0.82 5.79 -12.95
C SER A 91 0.15 6.85 -12.42
N PHE A 92 0.79 6.60 -11.27
CA PHE A 92 1.82 7.47 -10.72
C PHE A 92 3.08 7.53 -11.61
N VAL A 93 3.50 6.39 -12.17
CA VAL A 93 4.62 6.34 -13.14
C VAL A 93 4.30 7.17 -14.38
N LEU A 94 3.07 7.09 -14.91
CA LEU A 94 2.63 7.92 -16.02
C LEU A 94 2.62 9.41 -15.65
N TYR A 95 2.07 9.76 -14.48
CA TYR A 95 2.09 11.12 -13.94
C TYR A 95 3.52 11.68 -13.84
N LYS A 96 4.47 10.88 -13.36
CA LYS A 96 5.89 11.26 -13.32
C LYS A 96 6.48 11.46 -14.71
N LYS A 97 6.12 10.63 -15.69
CA LYS A 97 6.61 10.75 -17.08
C LYS A 97 6.16 12.03 -17.77
N ILE A 98 4.99 12.56 -17.42
CA ILE A 98 4.47 13.82 -17.98
C ILE A 98 4.93 15.08 -17.22
N GLY A 99 5.92 14.96 -16.32
CA GLY A 99 6.49 16.10 -15.58
C GLY A 99 5.91 16.32 -14.18
N GLY A 100 5.15 15.37 -13.65
CA GLY A 100 4.59 15.45 -12.31
C GLY A 100 5.65 15.52 -11.20
N THR A 101 5.52 16.48 -10.30
CA THR A 101 6.52 16.73 -9.25
C THR A 101 6.18 16.10 -7.91
N MET A 102 4.90 15.76 -7.67
CA MET A 102 4.43 15.23 -6.38
C MET A 102 5.12 13.95 -5.94
N SER A 103 5.23 13.74 -4.62
CA SER A 103 5.65 12.46 -4.08
C SER A 103 4.56 11.39 -4.32
N HIS A 104 4.92 10.10 -4.20
CA HIS A 104 3.94 9.02 -4.34
C HIS A 104 2.85 9.09 -3.25
N LEU A 105 3.20 9.53 -2.04
CA LEU A 105 2.25 9.72 -0.96
C LEU A 105 1.24 10.81 -1.31
N ASP A 106 1.71 11.98 -1.72
CA ASP A 106 0.85 13.13 -2.05
C ASP A 106 -0.07 12.79 -3.21
N PHE A 107 0.45 12.10 -4.24
CA PHE A 107 -0.34 11.62 -5.36
C PHE A 107 -1.48 10.69 -4.90
N ARG A 108 -1.21 9.77 -3.98
CA ARG A 108 -2.24 8.88 -3.42
C ARG A 108 -3.28 9.64 -2.62
N LEU A 109 -2.86 10.60 -1.79
CA LEU A 109 -3.79 11.41 -1.00
C LEU A 109 -4.72 12.22 -1.90
N GLN A 110 -4.17 12.84 -2.96
CA GLN A 110 -4.98 13.54 -3.95
C GLN A 110 -5.94 12.60 -4.68
N LEU A 111 -5.47 11.43 -5.12
CA LEU A 111 -6.31 10.42 -5.78
C LEU A 111 -7.50 10.00 -4.88
N VAL A 112 -7.24 9.74 -3.59
CA VAL A 112 -8.30 9.39 -2.63
C VAL A 112 -9.25 10.56 -2.43
N GLY A 113 -8.74 11.79 -2.33
CA GLY A 113 -9.55 13.00 -2.21
C GLY A 113 -10.51 13.19 -3.39
N GLU A 114 -10.03 13.04 -4.63
CA GLU A 114 -10.86 13.16 -5.82
C GLU A 114 -11.91 12.04 -5.91
N LEU A 115 -11.55 10.80 -5.60
CA LEU A 115 -12.51 9.69 -5.54
C LEU A 115 -13.59 9.91 -4.46
N ALA A 116 -13.21 10.46 -3.31
CA ALA A 116 -14.14 10.77 -2.23
C ALA A 116 -15.11 11.91 -2.61
N LYS A 117 -14.69 12.90 -3.41
CA LYS A 117 -15.62 13.92 -3.91
C LYS A 117 -16.68 13.32 -4.84
N ILE A 118 -16.28 12.39 -5.71
CA ILE A 118 -17.18 11.78 -6.69
C ILE A 118 -18.15 10.78 -6.04
N TYR A 119 -17.66 9.97 -5.09
CA TYR A 119 -18.40 8.82 -4.55
C TYR A 119 -18.71 8.91 -3.04
N GLY A 120 -18.20 9.92 -2.34
CA GLY A 120 -18.29 10.04 -0.89
C GLY A 120 -19.60 10.64 -0.37
N GLU A 121 -20.47 11.13 -1.25
CA GLU A 121 -21.82 11.58 -0.89
C GLU A 121 -22.82 10.43 -0.70
N SER A 122 -22.37 9.22 -0.34
CA SER A 122 -23.30 8.27 0.25
C SER A 122 -23.71 8.81 1.62
N LYS A 123 -24.80 9.60 1.62
CA LYS A 123 -25.62 9.89 2.79
C LYS A 123 -26.19 8.57 3.31
N HIS A 124 -25.36 7.69 3.84
CA HIS A 124 -25.86 6.84 4.90
C HIS A 124 -26.19 7.80 6.03
N PRO A 125 -27.46 7.92 6.45
CA PRO A 125 -27.77 8.67 7.64
C PRO A 125 -27.06 7.93 8.78
N SER A 126 -25.88 8.41 9.13
CA SER A 126 -25.39 8.30 10.49
C SER A 126 -26.52 8.88 11.33
N GLN A 127 -27.29 8.01 11.99
CA GLN A 127 -28.27 8.42 13.00
C GLN A 127 -27.54 8.95 14.24
N ASN A 128 -26.50 9.76 14.06
CA ASN A 128 -25.99 10.65 15.07
C ASN A 128 -26.74 11.97 14.91
N THR A 129 -28.05 11.93 15.17
CA THR A 129 -28.79 13.15 15.48
C THR A 129 -28.27 13.65 16.83
N THR A 130 -27.27 14.52 16.78
CA THR A 130 -26.96 15.47 17.86
C THR A 130 -28.03 16.56 17.87
N SER A 131 -29.30 16.18 17.83
CA SER A 131 -30.42 17.10 17.96
C SER A 131 -30.68 17.29 19.45
N SER A 132 -30.52 18.52 19.93
CA SER A 132 -30.98 19.01 21.23
C SER A 132 -32.42 18.58 21.57
N ASP A 133 -33.26 18.28 20.56
CA ASP A 133 -34.59 17.68 20.72
C ASP A 133 -34.60 16.32 21.43
N ARG A 134 -33.48 15.59 21.43
CA ARG A 134 -33.35 14.33 22.16
C ARG A 134 -33.45 14.53 23.68
N LEU A 135 -33.19 15.73 24.19
CA LEU A 135 -33.30 16.03 25.62
C LEU A 135 -34.67 16.58 26.02
N ASN A 136 -35.49 17.02 25.06
CA ASN A 136 -36.80 17.64 25.32
C ASN A 136 -37.99 16.74 24.96
N GLY A 137 -37.78 15.64 24.24
CA GLY A 137 -38.83 14.69 23.88
C GLY A 137 -39.26 13.78 25.05
N ARG A 138 -40.56 13.42 25.11
CA ARG A 138 -41.08 12.36 25.98
C ARG A 138 -40.54 11.00 25.48
N HIS A 139 -39.53 10.46 26.15
CA HIS A 139 -39.05 9.10 25.89
C HIS A 139 -39.99 8.08 26.53
N LEU A 140 -40.96 7.56 25.78
CA LEU A 140 -41.76 6.44 26.26
C LEU A 140 -40.94 5.15 26.15
N PRO A 141 -40.85 4.34 27.22
CA PRO A 141 -40.28 3.00 27.13
C PRO A 141 -41.00 2.19 26.05
N SER A 142 -40.24 1.69 25.06
CA SER A 142 -40.76 0.77 24.05
C SER A 142 -40.50 -0.66 24.49
N HIS A 143 -41.52 -1.53 24.47
CA HIS A 143 -41.33 -2.96 24.70
C HIS A 143 -40.47 -3.56 23.57
N ILE A 144 -39.46 -4.35 23.94
CA ILE A 144 -38.58 -5.03 22.99
C ILE A 144 -38.93 -6.52 23.01
N GLN A 145 -39.29 -7.08 21.86
CA GLN A 145 -39.67 -8.48 21.78
C GLN A 145 -38.48 -9.41 22.07
N PRO A 146 -38.65 -10.49 22.84
CA PRO A 146 -37.62 -11.49 23.09
C PRO A 146 -37.03 -12.06 21.80
N THR A 147 -35.72 -12.33 21.81
CA THR A 147 -35.04 -13.04 20.72
C THR A 147 -34.53 -14.38 21.22
N GLN A 148 -34.25 -15.32 20.31
CA GLN A 148 -33.71 -16.65 20.68
C GLN A 148 -32.44 -16.59 21.54
N LYS A 149 -31.67 -15.50 21.46
CA LYS A 149 -30.44 -15.27 22.22
C LYS A 149 -30.64 -14.54 23.56
N LYS A 150 -31.75 -13.83 23.75
CA LYS A 150 -32.00 -13.02 24.95
C LYS A 150 -33.50 -12.96 25.26
N LYS A 151 -33.91 -13.65 26.33
CA LYS A 151 -35.30 -13.72 26.81
C LYS A 151 -35.83 -12.36 27.29
N ALA A 152 -34.99 -11.53 27.90
CA ALA A 152 -35.35 -10.19 28.39
C ALA A 152 -34.42 -9.14 27.76
N PRO A 153 -34.68 -8.71 26.51
CA PRO A 153 -33.83 -7.75 25.83
C PRO A 153 -33.99 -6.35 26.42
N THR A 154 -32.85 -5.73 26.71
CA THR A 154 -32.73 -4.36 27.23
C THR A 154 -31.92 -3.53 26.26
N LYS A 155 -32.36 -2.30 25.98
CA LYS A 155 -31.55 -1.28 25.31
C LYS A 155 -30.94 -0.37 26.36
N ILE A 156 -29.65 -0.11 26.24
CA ILE A 156 -28.98 0.85 27.12
C ILE A 156 -29.26 2.25 26.58
N CYS A 157 -29.67 3.17 27.47
CA CYS A 157 -29.82 4.57 27.10
C CYS A 157 -28.44 5.16 26.78
N ILE A 158 -28.27 5.72 25.58
CA ILE A 158 -26.98 6.28 25.13
C ILE A 158 -26.48 7.41 26.05
N VAL A 159 -27.40 8.18 26.64
CA VAL A 159 -27.08 9.30 27.53
C VAL A 159 -26.63 8.78 28.89
N CYS A 160 -27.33 7.77 29.42
CA CYS A 160 -26.98 7.19 30.69
C CYS A 160 -25.70 6.37 30.59
N SER A 161 -25.47 5.62 29.51
CA SER A 161 -24.25 4.81 29.34
C SER A 161 -22.97 5.62 29.29
N GLN A 162 -23.03 6.87 28.82
CA GLN A 162 -21.88 7.77 28.79
C GLN A 162 -21.45 8.23 30.18
N LYS A 163 -22.30 8.07 31.20
CA LYS A 163 -22.00 8.44 32.60
C LYS A 163 -21.40 7.30 33.42
N PHE A 164 -21.20 6.11 32.83
CA PHE A 164 -20.61 4.97 33.54
C PHE A 164 -19.22 4.67 32.98
N ASN A 165 -18.25 4.46 33.85
CA ASN A 165 -16.91 4.00 33.46
C ASN A 165 -16.93 2.53 33.00
N GLU A 166 -15.83 2.03 32.40
CA GLU A 166 -15.70 0.66 31.86
C GLU A 166 -16.05 -0.46 32.87
N LYS A 167 -16.06 -0.15 34.17
CA LYS A 167 -16.44 -1.05 35.27
C LYS A 167 -17.90 -0.92 35.73
N GLY A 168 -18.73 -0.14 35.04
CA GLY A 168 -20.16 0.01 35.33
C GLY A 168 -20.49 0.85 36.58
N GLN A 169 -19.53 1.62 37.09
CA GLN A 169 -19.72 2.55 38.21
C GLN A 169 -20.04 3.95 37.70
N ARG A 170 -20.97 4.64 38.38
CA ARG A 170 -21.32 6.05 38.10
C ARG A 170 -20.21 6.99 38.53
#